data_AF-A0AAE0LVV5-F1
#
_entry.id   AF-A0AAE0LVV5-F1
#
_cell.length_a   1.000
_cell.length_b   1.000
_cell.length_c   1.000
_cell.angle_alpha   90.00
_cell.angle_beta   90.00
_cell.angle_gamma   90.00
#
_symmetry.space_group_name_H-M   'P 1'
#
loop_
_entity.id
_entity.type
_entity.pdbx_description
1 polymer ?
#
loop_
_entity_poly.entity_id
_entity_poly.type
_entity_poly.pdbx_seq_one_letter_code
_entity_poly.pdbx_strand_id
1 'polypeptide(L)'
;MFRKTALLASAVAILPFSSALVSNDFESGWDQTAWPIYAPDCNQGGKVTLDSTTAHSGKNSIRVDGAGGYCGHVFFGTDKVPSGDLYVRTYLKASKALTASHVTFMTMPDPAQGTKKHLRIGGQNSILMYNRESDDATLPDLSPQGVAASVALPTGSWECFEYYIGTDGSIETWLNDAAIAGLTVGPGVSNPNAGGWTRSSIIPKPSAVYFGWESYGGDSNTFWYDDIVVSSTRVGCSGGGNTNSTTTAPPSSTTLVTSTTTTTNTAPATSTTSSGCNAAQWSQCGGLGFTGCTTCAAPYTCKYSNDYYSQCL
;
A
#
# COMPACT_ATOMS: atom_id res chain seq x y z
N MET A 1 64.07 28.06 8.05
CA MET A 1 62.76 28.19 7.34
C MET A 1 62.22 26.78 7.10
N PHE A 2 61.39 26.27 8.01
CA PHE A 2 60.79 24.93 7.89
C PHE A 2 59.53 25.00 7.01
N ARG A 3 59.57 24.35 5.83
CA ARG A 3 58.41 24.17 4.95
C ARG A 3 57.52 23.08 5.51
N LYS A 4 56.30 23.44 5.93
CA LYS A 4 55.24 22.49 6.28
C LYS A 4 54.60 21.97 4.99
N THR A 5 54.77 20.69 4.72
CA THR A 5 53.99 19.94 3.72
C THR A 5 52.62 19.60 4.33
N ALA A 6 51.57 20.18 3.76
CA ALA A 6 50.19 19.82 4.09
C ALA A 6 49.78 18.58 3.27
N LEU A 7 49.55 17.46 3.96
CA LEU A 7 48.88 16.28 3.39
C LEU A 7 47.37 16.56 3.38
N LEU A 8 46.78 16.70 2.20
CA LEU A 8 45.33 16.62 2.02
C LEU A 8 44.90 15.16 2.17
N ALA A 9 44.31 14.80 3.31
CA ALA A 9 43.58 13.56 3.46
C ALA A 9 42.24 13.69 2.71
N SER A 10 42.09 12.94 1.63
CA SER A 10 40.81 12.80 0.92
C SER A 10 39.89 11.92 1.76
N ALA A 11 38.89 12.53 2.39
CA ALA A 11 37.83 11.81 3.07
C ALA A 11 36.93 11.13 2.02
N VAL A 12 37.11 9.82 1.85
CA VAL A 12 36.14 8.97 1.16
C VAL A 12 34.91 8.88 2.07
N ALA A 13 33.84 9.57 1.72
CA ALA A 13 32.55 9.42 2.38
C ALA A 13 32.02 8.01 2.09
N ILE A 14 32.15 7.12 3.06
CA ILE A 14 31.48 5.82 3.06
C ILE A 14 30.00 6.13 3.27
N LEU A 15 29.20 6.12 2.19
CA LEU A 15 27.74 6.13 2.30
C LEU A 15 27.34 4.89 3.12
N PRO A 16 26.48 5.03 4.15
CA PRO A 16 25.98 3.87 4.85
C PRO A 16 25.14 3.06 3.86
N PHE A 17 25.62 1.88 3.50
CA PHE A 17 24.80 0.87 2.85
C PHE A 17 23.65 0.56 3.81
N SER A 18 22.46 1.08 3.50
CA SER A 18 21.25 0.68 4.22
C SER A 18 20.90 -0.72 3.77
N SER A 19 21.33 -1.71 4.55
CA SER A 19 21.02 -3.12 4.28
C SER A 19 19.60 -3.40 4.75
N ALA A 20 18.73 -3.81 3.83
CA ALA A 20 17.47 -4.47 4.20
C ALA A 20 17.79 -5.61 5.18
N LEU A 21 16.96 -5.78 6.21
CA LEU A 21 17.14 -6.84 7.20
C LEU A 21 16.81 -8.19 6.57
N VAL A 22 15.75 -8.23 5.76
CA VAL A 22 15.37 -9.36 4.92
C VAL A 22 14.82 -8.85 3.59
N SER A 23 15.19 -9.52 2.51
CA SER A 23 14.58 -9.35 1.18
C SER A 23 14.41 -10.71 0.50
N ASN A 24 13.29 -10.93 -0.18
CA ASN A 24 13.07 -12.14 -0.98
C ASN A 24 12.22 -11.85 -2.22
N ASP A 25 12.77 -12.17 -3.39
CA ASP A 25 12.11 -12.14 -4.71
C ASP A 25 11.48 -13.49 -5.10
N PHE A 26 11.68 -14.52 -4.26
CA PHE A 26 11.18 -15.89 -4.44
C PHE A 26 11.66 -16.60 -5.72
N GLU A 27 12.62 -16.06 -6.46
CA GLU A 27 13.14 -16.65 -7.69
C GLU A 27 13.92 -17.94 -7.45
N SER A 28 14.51 -18.07 -6.26
CA SER A 28 15.15 -19.30 -5.79
C SER A 28 14.17 -20.30 -5.14
N GLY A 29 12.88 -19.99 -5.16
CA GLY A 29 11.82 -20.79 -4.55
C GLY A 29 11.42 -20.35 -3.13
N TRP A 30 10.57 -21.14 -2.48
CA TRP A 30 10.06 -20.84 -1.14
C TRP A 30 10.83 -21.62 -0.07
N ASP A 31 11.74 -20.94 0.63
CA ASP A 31 12.34 -21.44 1.87
C ASP A 31 11.35 -21.34 3.03
N GLN A 32 10.70 -22.46 3.36
CA GLN A 32 9.72 -22.55 4.45
C GLN A 32 10.34 -22.42 5.84
N THR A 33 11.66 -22.50 5.98
CA THR A 33 12.33 -22.25 7.27
C THR A 33 12.48 -20.74 7.50
N ALA A 34 12.85 -20.00 6.46
CA ALA A 34 12.94 -18.53 6.52
C ALA A 34 11.55 -17.86 6.49
N TRP A 35 10.60 -18.49 5.79
CA TRP A 35 9.24 -18.00 5.57
C TRP A 35 8.18 -19.03 5.96
N PRO A 36 8.09 -19.43 7.25
CA PRO A 36 7.16 -20.47 7.69
C PRO A 36 5.70 -20.05 7.53
N ILE A 37 4.83 -21.05 7.40
CA ILE A 37 3.38 -20.87 7.49
C ILE A 37 3.01 -20.41 8.90
N TYR A 38 2.06 -19.49 8.97
CA TYR A 38 1.46 -18.97 10.20
C TYR A 38 -0.07 -19.05 10.12
N ALA A 39 -0.68 -19.78 11.06
CA ALA A 39 -2.12 -19.95 11.16
C ALA A 39 -2.49 -20.19 12.64
N PRO A 40 -2.64 -19.14 13.46
CA PRO A 40 -2.93 -19.26 14.89
C PRO A 40 -4.28 -19.95 15.16
N ASP A 41 -4.35 -20.73 16.25
CA ASP A 41 -5.55 -21.42 16.75
C ASP A 41 -6.13 -22.55 15.87
N CYS A 42 -6.34 -22.33 14.58
CA CYS A 42 -6.86 -23.34 13.64
C CYS A 42 -6.43 -23.06 12.19
N ASN A 43 -6.40 -24.11 11.36
CA ASN A 43 -6.09 -24.01 9.93
C ASN A 43 -6.93 -25.03 9.14
N GLN A 44 -7.87 -24.55 8.34
CA GLN A 44 -8.87 -25.34 7.63
C GLN A 44 -9.12 -24.77 6.23
N GLY A 45 -8.41 -25.31 5.24
CA GLY A 45 -8.67 -25.05 3.82
C GLY A 45 -7.84 -23.91 3.21
N GLY A 46 -7.29 -23.01 4.02
CA GLY A 46 -6.32 -22.02 3.55
C GLY A 46 -5.05 -22.71 3.03
N LYS A 47 -4.45 -22.17 1.95
CA LYS A 47 -3.23 -22.73 1.36
C LYS A 47 -2.21 -21.66 0.99
N VAL A 48 -0.93 -21.93 1.26
CA VAL A 48 0.22 -21.15 0.76
C VAL A 48 1.04 -22.02 -0.18
N THR A 49 1.40 -21.49 -1.34
CA THR A 49 2.21 -22.18 -2.35
C THR A 49 3.12 -21.22 -3.11
N LEU A 50 4.27 -21.72 -3.57
CA LEU A 50 5.02 -21.06 -4.63
C LEU A 50 4.24 -21.18 -5.95
N ASP A 51 3.97 -20.07 -6.61
CA ASP A 51 3.30 -20.00 -7.91
C ASP A 51 4.30 -19.49 -8.96
N SER A 52 4.37 -20.19 -10.09
CA SER A 52 5.29 -19.85 -11.20
C SER A 52 4.56 -19.40 -12.46
N THR A 53 3.27 -19.06 -12.33
CA THR A 53 2.39 -18.61 -13.42
C THR A 53 2.13 -17.11 -13.39
N THR A 54 2.37 -16.45 -12.26
CA THR A 54 2.27 -15.00 -12.08
C THR A 54 3.33 -14.57 -11.07
N ALA A 55 4.05 -13.51 -11.38
CA ALA A 55 5.04 -12.89 -10.50
C ALA A 55 5.15 -11.39 -10.84
N HIS A 56 5.64 -10.58 -9.91
CA HIS A 56 5.98 -9.19 -10.19
C HIS A 56 7.38 -9.12 -10.80
N SER A 57 8.38 -9.71 -10.12
CA SER A 57 9.70 -9.91 -10.69
C SER A 57 9.87 -11.36 -11.16
N GLY A 58 10.72 -11.58 -12.15
CA GLY A 58 11.08 -12.93 -12.59
C GLY A 58 9.90 -13.84 -12.93
N LYS A 59 9.81 -15.00 -12.25
CA LYS A 59 8.87 -16.08 -12.55
C LYS A 59 8.00 -16.49 -11.37
N ASN A 60 8.49 -16.35 -10.15
CA ASN A 60 7.88 -16.95 -8.97
C ASN A 60 7.28 -15.89 -8.04
N SER A 61 6.17 -16.22 -7.41
CA SER A 61 5.64 -15.46 -6.28
C SER A 61 5.00 -16.39 -5.26
N ILE A 62 4.68 -15.89 -4.07
CA ILE A 62 3.93 -16.66 -3.08
C ILE A 62 2.44 -16.40 -3.26
N ARG A 63 1.71 -17.47 -3.59
CA ARG A 63 0.25 -17.48 -3.67
C ARG A 63 -0.35 -17.92 -2.33
N VAL A 64 -1.34 -17.18 -1.88
CA VAL A 64 -2.16 -17.49 -0.71
C VAL A 64 -3.61 -17.60 -1.15
N ASP A 65 -4.16 -18.80 -1.07
CA ASP A 65 -5.58 -19.06 -1.25
C ASP A 65 -6.26 -19.08 0.14
N GLY A 66 -6.88 -17.96 0.51
CA GLY A 66 -7.60 -17.83 1.76
C GLY A 66 -8.97 -18.49 1.70
N ALA A 67 -9.24 -19.42 2.61
CA ALA A 67 -10.58 -19.97 2.77
C ALA A 67 -11.45 -18.99 3.58
N GLY A 68 -12.76 -19.01 3.33
CA GLY A 68 -13.70 -18.18 4.08
C GLY A 68 -13.82 -18.61 5.53
N GLY A 69 -14.10 -17.66 6.42
CA GLY A 69 -14.28 -17.89 7.85
C GLY A 69 -12.97 -17.92 8.62
N TYR A 70 -13.04 -17.79 9.94
CA TYR A 70 -11.84 -17.61 10.78
C TYR A 70 -10.81 -18.71 10.57
N CYS A 71 -11.18 -19.99 10.73
CA CYS A 71 -10.22 -21.10 10.56
C CYS A 71 -9.75 -21.30 9.11
N GLY A 72 -10.34 -20.59 8.14
CA GLY A 72 -9.87 -20.57 6.76
C GLY A 72 -8.62 -19.72 6.54
N HIS A 73 -8.17 -19.00 7.59
CA HIS A 73 -7.01 -18.14 7.49
C HIS A 73 -5.72 -18.93 7.28
N VAL A 74 -4.80 -18.32 6.56
CA VAL A 74 -3.43 -18.80 6.44
C VAL A 74 -2.53 -17.64 6.04
N PHE A 75 -1.32 -17.65 6.58
CA PHE A 75 -0.29 -16.68 6.26
C PHE A 75 1.07 -17.37 6.11
N PHE A 76 2.04 -16.63 5.59
CA PHE A 76 3.46 -16.94 5.67
C PHE A 76 4.22 -15.66 6.03
N GLY A 77 5.40 -15.76 6.61
CA GLY A 77 6.07 -14.54 7.06
C GLY A 77 7.37 -14.78 7.77
N THR A 78 7.89 -13.74 8.42
CA THR A 78 9.18 -13.78 9.08
C THR A 78 9.15 -13.04 10.42
N ASP A 79 9.94 -13.53 11.37
CA ASP A 79 10.20 -12.87 12.66
C ASP A 79 11.42 -11.93 12.60
N LYS A 80 12.05 -11.81 11.42
CA LYS A 80 13.17 -10.91 11.19
C LYS A 80 12.64 -9.51 10.94
N VAL A 81 12.42 -8.79 12.03
CA VAL A 81 12.05 -7.37 12.04
C VAL A 81 13.08 -6.55 12.82
N PRO A 82 13.38 -5.29 12.40
CA PRO A 82 14.22 -4.39 13.18
C PRO A 82 13.60 -4.07 14.54
N SER A 83 14.43 -3.74 15.53
CA SER A 83 13.99 -3.33 16.86
C SER A 83 13.56 -1.86 16.95
N GLY A 84 13.86 -1.06 15.92
CA GLY A 84 13.51 0.35 15.80
C GLY A 84 12.44 0.57 14.74
N ASP A 85 12.67 1.57 13.88
CA ASP A 85 11.82 1.86 12.73
C ASP A 85 11.66 0.63 11.84
N LEU A 86 10.40 0.34 11.46
CA LEU A 86 10.03 -0.80 10.62
C LEU A 86 9.42 -0.29 9.32
N TYR A 87 10.10 -0.58 8.22
CA TYR A 87 9.56 -0.45 6.87
C TYR A 87 9.33 -1.83 6.28
N VAL A 88 8.17 -2.03 5.67
CA VAL A 88 7.83 -3.26 4.94
C VAL A 88 7.28 -2.89 3.58
N ARG A 89 7.91 -3.41 2.52
CA ARG A 89 7.46 -3.29 1.13
C ARG A 89 7.16 -4.68 0.59
N THR A 90 6.03 -4.84 -0.07
CA THR A 90 5.74 -6.01 -0.91
C THR A 90 5.05 -5.57 -2.18
N TYR A 91 5.29 -6.27 -3.28
CA TYR A 91 4.37 -6.24 -4.40
C TYR A 91 3.29 -7.27 -4.14
N LEU A 92 2.04 -6.83 -4.12
CA LEU A 92 0.91 -7.70 -3.86
C LEU A 92 -0.13 -7.59 -4.98
N LYS A 93 -0.85 -8.67 -5.22
CA LYS A 93 -1.92 -8.76 -6.21
C LYS A 93 -3.11 -9.48 -5.61
N ALA A 94 -4.29 -8.87 -5.67
CA ALA A 94 -5.53 -9.48 -5.22
C ALA A 94 -6.36 -10.00 -6.42
N SER A 95 -6.96 -11.17 -6.28
CA SER A 95 -7.88 -11.71 -7.31
C SER A 95 -9.27 -11.07 -7.26
N LYS A 96 -9.78 -10.76 -6.06
CA LYS A 96 -11.09 -10.15 -5.84
C LYS A 96 -10.95 -8.82 -5.09
N ALA A 97 -11.89 -7.92 -5.34
CA ALA A 97 -11.96 -6.64 -4.65
C ALA A 97 -12.26 -6.84 -3.16
N LEU A 98 -11.76 -5.94 -2.33
CA LEU A 98 -12.15 -5.86 -0.92
C LEU A 98 -13.65 -5.54 -0.84
N THR A 99 -14.33 -6.14 0.11
CA THR A 99 -15.78 -5.99 0.33
C THR A 99 -16.04 -5.07 1.53
N ALA A 100 -17.31 -4.96 1.94
CA ALA A 100 -17.65 -4.31 3.19
C ALA A 100 -17.20 -5.09 4.45
N SER A 101 -16.89 -6.37 4.32
CA SER A 101 -16.47 -7.24 5.43
C SER A 101 -15.11 -6.81 5.99
N HIS A 102 -14.91 -7.06 7.29
CA HIS A 102 -13.59 -6.96 7.90
C HIS A 102 -12.75 -8.19 7.50
N VAL A 103 -11.72 -7.94 6.70
CA VAL A 103 -10.73 -8.93 6.26
C VAL A 103 -9.32 -8.46 6.61
N THR A 104 -8.38 -9.38 6.76
CA THR A 104 -6.97 -9.10 7.03
C THR A 104 -6.11 -9.84 6.01
N PHE A 105 -5.13 -9.16 5.42
CA PHE A 105 -4.18 -9.78 4.49
C PHE A 105 -2.72 -9.61 4.93
N MET A 106 -2.45 -8.77 5.94
CA MET A 106 -1.22 -8.83 6.71
C MET A 106 -1.51 -8.80 8.20
N THR A 107 -0.83 -9.66 8.96
CA THR A 107 -0.95 -9.73 10.41
C THR A 107 0.44 -9.66 11.05
N MET A 108 0.53 -8.92 12.14
CA MET A 108 1.77 -8.63 12.84
C MET A 108 1.54 -8.86 14.34
N PRO A 109 2.08 -9.95 14.93
CA PRO A 109 2.09 -10.11 16.37
C PRO A 109 2.71 -8.88 17.03
N ASP A 110 1.99 -8.25 17.94
CA ASP A 110 2.35 -6.97 18.52
C ASP A 110 2.26 -7.04 20.05
N PRO A 111 3.39 -7.30 20.73
CA PRO A 111 3.44 -7.32 22.18
C PRO A 111 2.97 -6.03 22.86
N ALA A 112 2.95 -4.88 22.16
CA ALA A 112 2.42 -3.64 22.72
C ALA A 112 0.89 -3.67 22.95
N GLN A 113 0.19 -4.56 22.25
CA GLN A 113 -1.25 -4.81 22.41
C GLN A 113 -1.55 -5.93 23.43
N GLY A 114 -0.53 -6.64 23.90
CA GLY A 114 -0.65 -7.77 24.83
C GLY A 114 -0.42 -9.13 24.17
N THR A 115 -0.59 -10.19 24.97
CA THR A 115 -0.30 -11.57 24.55
C THR A 115 -1.24 -12.05 23.43
N LYS A 116 -0.66 -12.58 22.35
CA LYS A 116 -1.38 -13.09 21.16
C LYS A 116 -2.26 -12.04 20.46
N LYS A 117 -1.90 -10.76 20.54
CA LYS A 117 -2.59 -9.69 19.84
C LYS A 117 -1.83 -9.25 18.60
N HIS A 118 -2.58 -8.83 17.60
CA HIS A 118 -2.05 -8.47 16.30
C HIS A 118 -2.38 -7.02 15.92
N LEU A 119 -1.40 -6.34 15.36
CA LEU A 119 -1.65 -5.25 14.43
C LEU A 119 -1.98 -5.87 13.07
N ARG A 120 -3.06 -5.42 12.45
CA ARG A 120 -3.60 -5.99 11.21
C ARG A 120 -3.66 -4.94 10.13
N ILE A 121 -3.38 -5.34 8.90
CA ILE A 121 -3.67 -4.55 7.69
C ILE A 121 -4.61 -5.38 6.83
N GLY A 122 -5.67 -4.72 6.38
CA GLY A 122 -6.81 -5.41 5.83
C GLY A 122 -7.72 -4.52 5.02
N GLY A 123 -8.94 -5.00 4.87
CA GLY A 123 -10.02 -4.31 4.20
C GLY A 123 -11.27 -4.24 5.05
N GLN A 124 -11.97 -3.12 4.98
CA GLN A 124 -13.35 -2.98 5.46
C GLN A 124 -13.99 -1.82 4.71
N ASN A 125 -15.31 -1.87 4.44
CA ASN A 125 -15.99 -0.86 3.61
C ASN A 125 -15.31 -0.65 2.24
N SER A 126 -14.73 -1.70 1.66
CA SER A 126 -14.03 -1.72 0.37
C SER A 126 -12.76 -0.85 0.29
N ILE A 127 -12.22 -0.39 1.43
CA ILE A 127 -10.97 0.36 1.52
C ILE A 127 -9.91 -0.39 2.31
N LEU A 128 -8.65 -0.01 2.12
CA LEU A 128 -7.52 -0.39 2.97
C LEU A 128 -7.66 0.23 4.36
N MET A 129 -7.36 -0.53 5.40
CA MET A 129 -7.36 -0.06 6.78
C MET A 129 -6.35 -0.82 7.65
N TYR A 130 -5.92 -0.18 8.73
CA TYR A 130 -5.35 -0.90 9.88
C TYR A 130 -6.43 -1.24 10.88
N ASN A 131 -6.19 -2.31 11.62
CA ASN A 131 -6.98 -2.65 12.80
C ASN A 131 -6.07 -3.15 13.93
N ARG A 132 -6.39 -2.76 15.16
CA ARG A 132 -5.79 -3.34 16.37
C ARG A 132 -6.71 -4.39 16.96
N GLU A 133 -6.20 -5.60 17.16
CA GLU A 133 -7.01 -6.70 17.69
C GLU A 133 -7.35 -6.53 19.19
N SER A 134 -6.59 -5.71 19.93
CA SER A 134 -6.83 -5.50 21.36
C SER A 134 -8.09 -4.69 21.67
N ASP A 135 -8.37 -3.66 20.87
CA ASP A 135 -9.43 -2.67 21.11
C ASP A 135 -10.35 -2.44 19.90
N ASP A 136 -10.13 -3.20 18.81
CA ASP A 136 -10.85 -3.13 17.53
C ASP A 136 -10.84 -1.73 16.88
N ALA A 137 -9.89 -0.89 17.28
CA ALA A 137 -9.71 0.42 16.67
C ALA A 137 -9.25 0.27 15.22
N THR A 138 -9.81 1.09 14.34
CA THR A 138 -9.44 1.15 12.92
C THR A 138 -8.73 2.46 12.61
N LEU A 139 -7.85 2.43 11.60
CA LEU A 139 -7.26 3.61 10.99
C LEU A 139 -7.46 3.47 9.48
N PRO A 140 -8.18 4.40 8.82
CA PRO A 140 -8.95 5.49 9.43
C PRO A 140 -10.17 4.98 10.20
N ASP A 141 -10.80 5.87 10.97
CA ASP A 141 -12.16 5.71 11.48
C ASP A 141 -13.10 5.47 10.30
N LEU A 142 -13.92 4.42 10.33
CA LEU A 142 -14.80 4.02 9.23
C LEU A 142 -16.07 4.90 9.08
N SER A 143 -15.94 6.21 9.31
CA SER A 143 -16.91 7.24 8.95
C SER A 143 -16.88 7.49 7.43
N PRO A 144 -17.88 8.18 6.84
CA PRO A 144 -17.84 8.55 5.42
C PRO A 144 -16.56 9.33 5.03
N GLN A 145 -16.09 10.22 5.90
CA GLN A 145 -14.88 11.01 5.68
C GLN A 145 -13.61 10.16 5.79
N GLY A 146 -13.56 9.22 6.73
CA GLY A 146 -12.44 8.31 6.85
C GLY A 146 -12.37 7.30 5.72
N VAL A 147 -13.52 6.76 5.27
CA VAL A 147 -13.58 5.91 4.07
C VAL A 147 -13.05 6.66 2.85
N ALA A 148 -13.44 7.92 2.67
CA ALA A 148 -12.94 8.76 1.57
C ALA A 148 -11.45 9.15 1.70
N ALA A 149 -10.85 9.01 2.88
CA ALA A 149 -9.44 9.33 3.13
C ALA A 149 -8.49 8.14 2.86
N SER A 150 -9.03 6.94 2.65
CA SER A 150 -8.27 5.76 2.24
C SER A 150 -8.65 5.34 0.81
N VAL A 151 -8.05 4.25 0.32
CA VAL A 151 -8.22 3.79 -1.06
C VAL A 151 -8.60 2.32 -1.11
N ALA A 152 -9.28 1.91 -2.18
CA ALA A 152 -9.49 0.50 -2.48
C ALA A 152 -8.17 -0.13 -2.96
N LEU A 153 -8.02 -1.44 -2.77
CA LEU A 153 -6.92 -2.20 -3.35
C LEU A 153 -7.29 -2.63 -4.78
N PRO A 154 -6.52 -2.25 -5.82
CA PRO A 154 -6.73 -2.74 -7.17
C PRO A 154 -6.63 -4.27 -7.27
N THR A 155 -7.32 -4.83 -8.26
CA THR A 155 -7.39 -6.29 -8.47
C THR A 155 -6.79 -6.66 -9.82
N GLY A 156 -6.16 -7.82 -9.90
CA GLY A 156 -5.64 -8.35 -11.17
C GLY A 156 -4.30 -7.76 -11.62
N SER A 157 -3.83 -6.68 -11.00
CA SER A 157 -2.51 -6.06 -11.19
C SER A 157 -1.65 -6.19 -9.94
N TRP A 158 -0.34 -6.06 -10.13
CA TRP A 158 0.64 -5.98 -9.04
C TRP A 158 0.72 -4.55 -8.54
N GLU A 159 0.55 -4.40 -7.24
CA GLU A 159 0.56 -3.13 -6.54
C GLU A 159 1.72 -3.12 -5.56
N CYS A 160 2.55 -2.08 -5.62
CA CYS A 160 3.59 -1.88 -4.63
C CYS A 160 2.95 -1.31 -3.36
N PHE A 161 2.84 -2.14 -2.33
CA PHE A 161 2.34 -1.73 -1.03
C PHE A 161 3.49 -1.60 -0.05
N GLU A 162 3.58 -0.45 0.60
CA GLU A 162 4.61 -0.19 1.58
C GLU A 162 4.04 0.52 2.81
N TYR A 163 4.56 0.20 3.98
CA TYR A 163 4.22 0.91 5.20
C TYR A 163 5.43 1.09 6.11
N TYR A 164 5.31 2.10 6.96
CA TYR A 164 6.22 2.44 8.04
C TYR A 164 5.50 2.32 9.38
N ILE A 165 6.18 1.75 10.37
CA ILE A 165 5.79 1.78 11.79
C ILE A 165 6.99 2.34 12.57
N GLY A 166 6.77 3.52 13.15
CA GLY A 166 7.76 4.28 13.90
C GLY A 166 7.75 3.99 15.38
N THR A 167 8.90 4.19 16.00
CA THR A 167 9.08 4.00 17.46
C THR A 167 8.35 5.03 18.32
N ASP A 168 7.83 6.10 17.71
CA ASP A 168 7.09 7.19 18.35
C ASP A 168 5.56 7.09 18.14
N GLY A 169 5.08 6.00 17.52
CA GLY A 169 3.67 5.80 17.18
C GLY A 169 3.31 6.27 15.77
N SER A 170 4.27 6.76 14.99
CA SER A 170 4.05 7.07 13.58
C SER A 170 3.68 5.82 12.78
N ILE A 171 2.69 5.95 11.90
CA ILE A 171 2.37 4.99 10.86
C ILE A 171 2.19 5.79 9.57
N GLU A 172 2.83 5.33 8.51
CA GLU A 172 2.63 5.86 7.17
C GLU A 172 2.43 4.70 6.20
N THR A 173 1.62 4.91 5.16
CA THR A 173 1.32 3.86 4.18
C THR A 173 1.29 4.44 2.79
N TRP A 174 1.84 3.68 1.85
CA TRP A 174 1.92 4.04 0.45
C TRP A 174 1.42 2.89 -0.42
N LEU A 175 0.67 3.25 -1.46
CA LEU A 175 0.31 2.36 -2.55
C LEU A 175 0.86 2.97 -3.84
N ASN A 176 1.78 2.26 -4.49
CA ASN A 176 2.51 2.73 -5.67
C ASN A 176 3.19 4.09 -5.42
N ASP A 177 3.91 4.19 -4.30
CA ASP A 177 4.57 5.41 -3.79
C ASP A 177 3.62 6.59 -3.46
N ALA A 178 2.31 6.47 -3.70
CA ALA A 178 1.32 7.47 -3.28
C ALA A 178 0.91 7.26 -1.81
N ALA A 179 1.14 8.27 -0.98
CA ALA A 179 0.78 8.23 0.44
C ALA A 179 -0.75 8.16 0.62
N ILE A 180 -1.21 7.32 1.54
CA ILE A 180 -2.62 7.18 1.88
C ILE A 180 -2.90 8.00 3.15
N ALA A 181 -3.48 9.19 2.98
CA ALA A 181 -3.68 10.14 4.08
C ALA A 181 -4.47 9.56 5.26
N GLY A 182 -5.50 8.76 5.01
CA GLY A 182 -6.30 8.11 6.04
C GLY A 182 -5.54 7.07 6.87
N LEU A 183 -4.45 6.52 6.32
CA LEU A 183 -3.57 5.54 6.96
C LEU A 183 -2.27 6.15 7.50
N THR A 184 -2.20 7.47 7.57
CA THR A 184 -1.05 8.21 8.07
C THR A 184 -1.39 8.83 9.43
N VAL A 185 -0.61 8.53 10.46
CA VAL A 185 -0.75 9.08 11.82
C VAL A 185 0.63 9.21 12.46
N GLY A 186 0.79 10.12 13.41
CA GLY A 186 2.05 10.30 14.13
C GLY A 186 2.12 11.65 14.84
N PRO A 187 3.15 11.89 15.66
CA PRO A 187 3.36 13.18 16.30
C PRO A 187 3.41 14.33 15.29
N GLY A 188 2.53 15.32 15.45
CA GLY A 188 2.46 16.48 14.55
C GLY A 188 1.77 16.24 13.21
N VAL A 189 1.30 15.02 12.93
CA VAL A 189 0.53 14.71 11.71
C VAL A 189 -0.95 15.00 11.95
N SER A 190 -1.55 15.81 11.08
CA SER A 190 -3.00 16.07 11.12
C SER A 190 -3.74 14.99 10.33
N ASN A 191 -4.47 14.12 11.04
CA ASN A 191 -5.43 13.19 10.45
C ASN A 191 -6.77 13.30 11.22
N PRO A 192 -7.79 13.97 10.65
CA PRO A 192 -9.07 14.16 11.32
C PRO A 192 -9.88 12.86 11.47
N ASN A 193 -9.45 11.78 10.81
CA ASN A 193 -10.11 10.48 10.82
C ASN A 193 -9.30 9.42 11.59
N ALA A 194 -8.41 9.83 12.51
CA ALA A 194 -7.65 8.92 13.35
C ALA A 194 -8.13 8.90 14.81
N GLY A 195 -9.33 9.44 15.08
CA GLY A 195 -9.80 9.68 16.44
C GLY A 195 -10.03 8.41 17.26
N GLY A 196 -10.46 7.32 16.64
CA GLY A 196 -10.50 5.99 17.27
C GLY A 196 -9.10 5.44 17.55
N TRP A 197 -8.19 5.59 16.59
CA TRP A 197 -6.80 5.13 16.70
C TRP A 197 -6.03 5.81 17.84
N THR A 198 -6.12 7.15 17.92
CA THR A 198 -5.32 7.99 18.84
C THR A 198 -5.91 8.13 20.25
N ARG A 199 -7.04 7.46 20.55
CA ARG A 199 -7.56 7.34 21.93
C ARG A 199 -6.66 6.48 22.81
N SER A 200 -5.92 5.56 22.20
CA SER A 200 -5.02 4.65 22.88
C SER A 200 -3.62 5.25 22.99
N SER A 201 -2.88 4.86 24.03
CA SER A 201 -1.45 5.14 24.18
C SER A 201 -0.57 4.00 23.66
N ILE A 202 -1.15 3.00 22.99
CA ILE A 202 -0.41 1.89 22.38
C ILE A 202 0.43 2.44 21.22
N ILE A 203 1.74 2.29 21.33
CA ILE A 203 2.69 2.48 20.24
C ILE A 203 2.98 1.10 19.67
N PRO A 204 2.59 0.79 18.42
CA PRO A 204 2.79 -0.53 17.86
C PRO A 204 4.25 -0.95 17.85
N LYS A 205 4.51 -2.20 18.23
CA LYS A 205 5.84 -2.79 18.20
C LYS A 205 5.79 -4.22 17.66
N PRO A 206 5.49 -4.41 16.36
CA PRO A 206 5.49 -5.73 15.75
C PRO A 206 6.75 -6.53 16.04
N SER A 207 6.58 -7.80 16.41
CA SER A 207 7.70 -8.75 16.58
C SER A 207 7.89 -9.67 15.38
N ALA A 208 6.97 -9.63 14.42
CA ALA A 208 7.00 -10.41 13.17
C ALA A 208 6.03 -9.80 12.16
N VAL A 209 6.17 -10.16 10.88
CA VAL A 209 5.27 -9.75 9.80
C VAL A 209 4.86 -10.97 8.99
N TYR A 210 3.56 -11.14 8.82
CA TYR A 210 2.96 -12.24 8.05
C TYR A 210 2.00 -11.72 6.98
N PHE A 211 2.04 -12.35 5.81
CA PHE A 211 1.31 -12.04 4.59
C PHE A 211 0.38 -13.19 4.26
N GLY A 212 -0.88 -12.91 3.94
CA GLY A 212 -1.87 -13.97 3.81
C GLY A 212 -3.31 -13.49 3.64
N TRP A 213 -4.23 -14.19 4.29
CA TRP A 213 -5.65 -13.89 4.29
C TRP A 213 -6.33 -14.42 5.55
N GLU A 214 -7.22 -13.62 6.12
CA GLU A 214 -8.15 -13.97 7.20
C GLU A 214 -9.46 -13.20 6.98
N SER A 215 -10.61 -13.87 7.21
CA SER A 215 -11.92 -13.23 7.12
C SER A 215 -12.88 -13.82 8.13
N TYR A 216 -13.51 -12.97 8.94
CA TYR A 216 -14.61 -13.37 9.82
C TYR A 216 -15.96 -13.41 9.09
N GLY A 217 -16.09 -12.67 7.98
CA GLY A 217 -17.32 -12.56 7.19
C GLY A 217 -17.56 -13.72 6.22
N GLY A 218 -16.67 -14.71 6.15
CA GLY A 218 -16.76 -15.82 5.19
C GLY A 218 -16.14 -15.52 3.83
N ASP A 219 -15.57 -14.35 3.64
CA ASP A 219 -14.97 -13.97 2.36
C ASP A 219 -13.71 -14.79 2.08
N SER A 220 -13.64 -15.32 0.86
CA SER A 220 -12.45 -15.97 0.31
C SER A 220 -11.80 -15.09 -0.75
N ASN A 221 -10.48 -15.03 -0.76
CA ASN A 221 -9.72 -14.32 -1.78
C ASN A 221 -8.39 -15.05 -2.02
N THR A 222 -7.88 -14.92 -3.23
CA THR A 222 -6.51 -15.31 -3.56
C THR A 222 -5.65 -14.05 -3.65
N PHE A 223 -4.55 -14.05 -2.89
CA PHE A 223 -3.51 -13.04 -2.94
C PHE A 223 -2.21 -13.64 -3.47
N TRP A 224 -1.43 -12.82 -4.17
CA TRP A 224 -0.03 -13.12 -4.45
C TRP A 224 0.84 -12.04 -3.82
N TYR A 225 2.01 -12.46 -3.34
CA TYR A 225 3.01 -11.61 -2.71
C TYR A 225 4.37 -11.89 -3.32
N ASP A 226 5.10 -10.82 -3.61
CA ASP A 226 6.40 -10.87 -4.26
C ASP A 226 7.28 -9.71 -3.80
N ASP A 227 8.59 -9.82 -4.06
CA ASP A 227 9.62 -8.81 -3.80
C ASP A 227 9.53 -8.16 -2.41
N ILE A 228 9.35 -9.02 -1.40
CA ILE A 228 9.17 -8.60 0.00
C ILE A 228 10.49 -8.05 0.53
N VAL A 229 10.43 -6.89 1.17
CA VAL A 229 11.54 -6.26 1.87
C VAL A 229 11.10 -5.82 3.26
N VAL A 230 11.85 -6.23 4.28
CA VAL A 230 11.74 -5.73 5.65
C VAL A 230 13.02 -4.97 5.98
N SER A 231 12.89 -3.70 6.35
CA SER A 231 13.99 -2.75 6.43
C SER A 231 13.80 -1.78 7.60
N SER A 232 14.87 -1.12 8.03
CA SER A 232 14.81 0.02 8.96
C SER A 232 14.70 1.37 8.25
N THR A 233 14.70 1.37 6.92
CA THR A 233 14.62 2.57 6.09
C THR A 233 13.68 2.34 4.91
N ARG A 234 13.12 3.44 4.40
CA ARG A 234 12.21 3.43 3.26
C ARG A 234 12.80 2.70 2.05
N VAL A 235 11.99 1.83 1.43
CA VAL A 235 12.36 1.02 0.27
C VAL A 235 11.88 1.68 -1.03
N GLY A 236 10.61 2.08 -1.08
CA GLY A 236 9.96 2.64 -2.27
C GLY A 236 9.62 1.59 -3.34
N CYS A 237 8.95 2.04 -4.40
CA CYS A 237 8.55 1.19 -5.53
C CYS A 237 9.52 1.25 -6.72
N SER A 238 10.58 2.06 -6.62
CA SER A 238 11.55 2.28 -7.71
C SER A 238 12.83 1.45 -7.60
N GLY A 239 12.93 0.51 -6.66
CA GLY A 239 14.14 -0.29 -6.43
C GLY A 239 13.82 -1.67 -5.85
N GLY A 240 14.23 -2.72 -6.57
CA GLY A 240 13.95 -4.10 -6.13
C GLY A 240 14.54 -5.22 -6.98
N GLY A 241 15.56 -4.98 -7.80
CA GLY A 241 16.29 -6.06 -8.50
C GLY A 241 17.80 -5.84 -8.41
N ASN A 242 18.52 -6.73 -7.73
CA ASN A 242 19.96 -6.60 -7.53
C ASN A 242 20.76 -7.25 -8.69
N THR A 243 21.29 -6.39 -9.57
CA THR A 243 22.62 -6.41 -10.23
C THR A 243 23.12 -7.62 -11.04
N ASN A 244 23.19 -7.46 -12.38
CA ASN A 244 24.48 -7.36 -13.09
C ASN A 244 24.31 -6.72 -14.47
N SER A 245 24.48 -5.39 -14.59
CA SER A 245 24.72 -4.75 -15.89
C SER A 245 25.54 -3.48 -15.70
N THR A 246 26.79 -3.55 -16.16
CA THR A 246 27.73 -2.45 -16.27
C THR A 246 27.17 -1.38 -17.21
N THR A 247 26.73 -0.25 -16.67
CA THR A 247 26.54 0.97 -17.47
C THR A 247 27.02 2.20 -16.73
N THR A 248 27.79 2.98 -17.48
CA THR A 248 28.59 4.13 -17.12
C THR A 248 27.73 5.29 -16.61
N ALA A 249 28.15 5.92 -15.50
CA ALA A 249 27.51 7.11 -14.95
C ALA A 249 27.49 8.27 -15.97
N PRO A 250 26.34 8.94 -16.22
CA PRO A 250 26.34 10.25 -16.85
C PRO A 250 26.70 11.34 -15.82
N PRO A 251 27.35 12.43 -16.24
CA PRO A 251 27.83 13.46 -15.32
C PRO A 251 26.69 14.31 -14.77
N SER A 252 26.87 14.75 -13.52
CA SER A 252 26.06 15.78 -12.85
C SER A 252 26.10 17.09 -13.63
N SER A 253 24.92 17.60 -14.00
CA SER A 253 24.71 18.95 -14.51
C SER A 253 23.81 19.71 -13.54
N THR A 254 24.39 20.68 -12.83
CA THR A 254 23.67 21.70 -12.07
C THR A 254 23.24 22.82 -13.01
N THR A 255 21.94 23.03 -13.18
CA THR A 255 21.40 24.24 -13.81
C THR A 255 20.46 24.95 -12.83
N LEU A 256 20.88 26.16 -12.42
CA LEU A 256 20.08 27.14 -11.69
C LEU A 256 18.81 27.45 -12.49
N VAL A 257 17.63 27.31 -11.88
CA VAL A 257 16.36 27.69 -12.51
C VAL A 257 16.20 29.20 -12.39
N THR A 258 16.29 29.90 -13.53
CA THR A 258 15.93 31.32 -13.65
C THR A 258 14.42 31.40 -13.87
N SER A 259 13.72 32.16 -13.02
CA SER A 259 12.27 32.37 -13.10
C SER A 259 11.96 33.39 -14.20
N THR A 260 11.29 32.97 -15.27
CA THR A 260 10.68 33.86 -16.27
C THR A 260 9.18 33.58 -16.36
N THR A 261 8.39 34.57 -15.99
CA THR A 261 6.94 34.63 -16.18
C THR A 261 6.63 34.87 -17.66
N THR A 262 6.06 33.87 -18.32
CA THR A 262 5.48 34.00 -19.67
C THR A 262 3.98 33.76 -19.63
N THR A 263 3.23 34.85 -19.71
CA THR A 263 1.81 34.87 -20.07
C THR A 263 1.66 34.35 -21.50
N THR A 264 0.99 33.22 -21.70
CA THR A 264 0.56 32.78 -23.03
C THR A 264 -0.92 32.43 -23.00
N ASN A 265 -1.65 33.13 -23.87
CA ASN A 265 -3.09 33.06 -24.04
C ASN A 265 -3.56 31.66 -24.46
N THR A 266 -4.63 31.23 -23.81
CA THR A 266 -5.40 30.02 -24.08
C THR A 266 -6.05 30.07 -25.47
N ALA A 267 -5.82 29.03 -26.29
CA ALA A 267 -6.66 28.72 -27.45
C ALA A 267 -7.71 27.66 -27.06
N PRO A 268 -8.95 27.71 -27.58
CA PRO A 268 -10.04 26.85 -27.13
C PRO A 268 -9.90 25.42 -27.70
N ALA A 269 -10.07 24.40 -26.86
CA ALA A 269 -10.16 23.02 -27.28
C ALA A 269 -11.57 22.71 -27.81
N THR A 270 -11.63 22.16 -29.01
CA THR A 270 -12.82 21.82 -29.79
C THR A 270 -13.62 20.70 -29.11
N SER A 271 -14.87 20.97 -28.75
CA SER A 271 -15.82 19.99 -28.20
C SER A 271 -16.52 19.20 -29.32
N THR A 272 -16.25 17.91 -29.44
CA THR A 272 -17.04 17.00 -30.28
C THR A 272 -18.30 16.58 -29.53
N THR A 273 -19.41 17.29 -29.77
CA THR A 273 -20.74 16.92 -29.30
C THR A 273 -21.26 15.69 -30.05
N SER A 274 -21.40 14.53 -29.39
CA SER A 274 -22.14 13.38 -29.91
C SER A 274 -23.65 13.59 -29.72
N SER A 275 -24.26 14.33 -30.64
CA SER A 275 -25.67 14.76 -30.58
C SER A 275 -26.68 13.64 -30.92
N GLY A 276 -26.56 12.47 -30.29
CA GLY A 276 -27.51 11.37 -30.52
C GLY A 276 -27.57 10.32 -29.40
N CYS A 277 -26.82 10.49 -28.31
CA CYS A 277 -26.79 9.49 -27.27
C CYS A 277 -27.53 9.96 -26.01
N ASN A 278 -28.43 9.10 -25.52
CA ASN A 278 -29.23 9.33 -24.33
C ASN A 278 -28.77 8.37 -23.23
N ALA A 279 -28.26 8.91 -22.14
CA ALA A 279 -27.87 8.15 -20.95
C ALA A 279 -29.12 7.57 -20.26
N ALA A 280 -29.09 6.28 -19.89
CA ALA A 280 -30.20 5.63 -19.20
C ALA A 280 -30.39 6.22 -17.78
N GLN A 281 -31.54 5.96 -17.15
CA GLN A 281 -31.73 6.29 -15.72
C GLN A 281 -30.56 5.74 -14.91
N TRP A 282 -30.05 6.51 -13.95
CA TRP A 282 -28.91 6.22 -13.09
C TRP A 282 -27.53 6.24 -13.77
N SER A 283 -27.46 6.51 -15.08
CA SER A 283 -26.18 6.67 -15.77
C SER A 283 -25.56 8.04 -15.50
N GLN A 284 -24.23 8.13 -15.58
CA GLN A 284 -23.52 9.40 -15.50
C GLN A 284 -23.82 10.25 -16.75
N CYS A 285 -24.09 11.52 -16.53
CA CYS A 285 -24.45 12.50 -17.57
C CYS A 285 -23.65 13.80 -17.47
N GLY A 286 -22.65 13.86 -16.57
CA GLY A 286 -21.80 15.03 -16.42
C GLY A 286 -20.70 14.81 -15.39
N GLY A 287 -19.77 15.75 -15.33
CA GLY A 287 -18.58 15.72 -14.47
C GLY A 287 -17.34 16.22 -15.19
N LEU A 288 -16.38 16.77 -14.46
CA LEU A 288 -15.07 17.17 -14.96
C LEU A 288 -14.37 15.96 -15.61
N GLY A 289 -14.03 16.12 -16.89
CA GLY A 289 -13.41 15.06 -17.70
C GLY A 289 -14.36 14.02 -18.29
N PHE A 290 -15.68 14.11 -18.05
CA PHE A 290 -16.65 13.16 -18.60
C PHE A 290 -16.85 13.39 -20.11
N THR A 291 -16.58 12.35 -20.91
CA THR A 291 -16.73 12.37 -22.38
C THR A 291 -17.92 11.56 -22.89
N GLY A 292 -18.78 11.09 -21.98
CA GLY A 292 -19.96 10.29 -22.30
C GLY A 292 -21.20 11.12 -22.62
N CYS A 293 -22.37 10.48 -22.64
CA CYS A 293 -23.64 11.12 -23.00
C CYS A 293 -24.10 12.11 -21.93
N THR A 294 -24.21 13.39 -22.30
CA THR A 294 -24.62 14.44 -21.36
C THR A 294 -26.13 14.65 -21.28
N THR A 295 -26.88 14.02 -22.17
CA THR A 295 -28.35 14.10 -22.21
C THR A 295 -28.94 12.79 -21.68
N CYS A 296 -29.92 12.88 -20.79
CA CYS A 296 -30.61 11.71 -20.25
C CYS A 296 -31.78 11.29 -21.13
N ALA A 297 -32.06 9.99 -21.18
CA ALA A 297 -33.29 9.48 -21.79
C ALA A 297 -34.51 10.06 -21.07
N ALA A 298 -35.52 10.52 -21.81
CA ALA A 298 -36.77 10.99 -21.22
C ALA A 298 -37.43 9.84 -20.43
N PRO A 299 -37.99 10.09 -19.23
CA PRO A 299 -38.30 11.40 -18.62
C PRO A 299 -37.21 11.97 -17.68
N TYR A 300 -36.01 11.38 -17.66
CA TYR A 300 -34.99 11.69 -16.64
C TYR A 300 -34.22 12.97 -16.95
N THR A 301 -33.66 13.59 -15.92
CA THR A 301 -32.88 14.82 -16.02
C THR A 301 -31.50 14.62 -15.42
N CYS A 302 -30.48 15.24 -16.03
CA CYS A 302 -29.13 15.17 -15.48
C CYS A 302 -29.05 15.99 -14.18
N LYS A 303 -28.91 15.32 -13.05
CA LYS A 303 -28.79 15.94 -11.73
C LYS A 303 -27.33 16.00 -11.31
N TYR A 304 -26.88 17.21 -10.98
CA TYR A 304 -25.55 17.45 -10.44
C TYR A 304 -25.39 16.81 -9.06
N SER A 305 -24.28 16.12 -8.83
CA SER A 305 -23.91 15.54 -7.52
C SER A 305 -22.62 16.18 -6.98
N ASN A 306 -21.57 16.20 -7.79
CA ASN A 306 -20.31 16.89 -7.50
C ASN A 306 -19.56 17.28 -8.78
N ASP A 307 -18.44 17.97 -8.65
CA ASP A 307 -17.66 18.49 -9.78
C ASP A 307 -17.26 17.41 -10.79
N TYR A 308 -17.07 16.16 -10.35
CA TYR A 308 -16.67 15.03 -11.18
C TYR A 308 -17.83 14.11 -11.60
N TYR A 309 -19.04 14.33 -11.09
CA TYR A 309 -20.16 13.40 -11.29
C TYR A 309 -21.55 14.06 -11.27
N SER A 310 -22.33 13.78 -12.31
CA SER A 310 -23.77 14.08 -12.42
C SER A 310 -24.51 12.86 -12.95
N GLN A 311 -25.74 12.60 -12.49
CA GLN A 311 -26.48 11.37 -12.77
C GLN A 311 -27.88 11.62 -13.34
N CYS A 312 -28.36 10.78 -14.24
CA CYS A 312 -29.73 10.82 -14.74
C CYS A 312 -30.75 10.33 -13.70
N LEU A 313 -31.61 11.24 -13.22
CA LEU A 313 -32.66 10.97 -12.23
C LEU A 313 -34.05 11.43 -12.68
#